data_AF-A0A538RX03-F1
#
_entry.id   AF-A0A538RX03-F1
#
_cell.length_a   1.000
_cell.length_b   1.000
_cell.length_c   1.000
_cell.angle_alpha   90.00
_cell.angle_beta   90.00
_cell.angle_gamma   90.00
#
_symmetry.space_group_name_H-M   'P 1'
#
loop_
_entity.id
_entity.type
_entity.pdbx_description
1 polymer ?
#
loop_
_entity_poly.entity_id
_entity_poly.type
_entity_poly.pdbx_seq_one_letter_code
_entity_poly.pdbx_strand_id
1 'polypeptide(L)'
;MPRSTVARELLSSDEYRRDLIGNDISKLLGRQPVASDFNALLPALQHGATFEAILNIILASPEYFQRQVGTATTQAAQDANWVNAAYLDVLGRPADSGGAAGFLQFMAQAERNSHSTVANAFVKNDEYRANLISQTFLKLLGRAAGAGDINIFLPLLRQPSAGPGSASPDEQFFAALAGSGEYFFRQTDPANGLHTNAQWVNSLYVNFLGRQADPGGLSGLLTNLLTGYQPQRLAVSTTIVNSTEYRQDLVIKLFVTYLRRQPSPQELAARVAQLAGGAHDEDLINVFVSSTEYFNNPTGKGGAGDNSIWLNQVYLDLLGRSTSNDPGAANFLQQLNAGKLTRAQIATIILGSGEYRAHLVTGLYQTLLGRTPSGSELNLWLAAIAKGTTDEQIIENLVASNEYSLRQLDPARLPSIFP
;
A
#
# COMPACT_ATOMS: atom_id res chain seq x y z
N MET A 1 -52.60 78.28 3.16
CA MET A 1 -51.59 77.20 3.00
C MET A 1 -51.33 76.95 1.54
N PRO A 2 -50.06 76.82 1.10
CA PRO A 2 -49.74 76.38 -0.26
C PRO A 2 -50.37 75.01 -0.56
N ARG A 3 -50.84 74.79 -1.79
CA ARG A 3 -51.39 73.48 -2.22
C ARG A 3 -50.38 72.33 -2.02
N SER A 4 -49.09 72.63 -2.12
CA SER A 4 -48.00 71.70 -1.85
C SER A 4 -47.90 71.29 -0.37
N THR A 5 -48.28 72.16 0.57
CA THR A 5 -48.28 71.84 2.01
C THR A 5 -49.42 70.89 2.36
N VAL A 6 -50.62 71.14 1.85
CA VAL A 6 -51.79 70.26 2.05
C VAL A 6 -51.57 68.90 1.40
N ALA A 7 -51.01 68.87 0.18
CA ALA A 7 -50.62 67.64 -0.48
C ALA A 7 -49.58 66.86 0.35
N ARG A 8 -48.59 67.54 0.94
CA ARG A 8 -47.57 66.88 1.77
C ARG A 8 -48.16 66.31 3.06
N GLU A 9 -49.08 67.01 3.71
CA GLU A 9 -49.77 66.51 4.91
C GLU A 9 -50.59 65.25 4.59
N LEU A 10 -51.40 65.29 3.53
CA LEU A 10 -52.18 64.13 3.09
C LEU A 10 -51.29 62.94 2.70
N LEU A 11 -50.26 63.17 1.87
CA LEU A 11 -49.34 62.13 1.39
C LEU A 11 -48.40 61.59 2.48
N SER A 12 -48.34 62.23 3.64
CA SER A 12 -47.55 61.76 4.81
C SER A 12 -48.41 61.13 5.91
N SER A 13 -49.75 61.15 5.75
CA SER A 13 -50.71 60.68 6.75
C SER A 13 -50.75 59.16 6.88
N ASP A 14 -51.21 58.67 8.04
CA ASP A 14 -51.43 57.24 8.28
C ASP A 14 -52.54 56.68 7.39
N GLU A 15 -53.53 57.48 7.04
CA GLU A 15 -54.62 57.10 6.15
C GLU A 15 -54.09 56.79 4.75
N TYR A 16 -53.28 57.69 4.18
CA TYR A 16 -52.64 57.47 2.88
C TYR A 16 -51.68 56.25 2.90
N ARG A 17 -50.91 56.06 3.97
CA ARG A 17 -50.02 54.90 4.12
C ARG A 17 -50.79 53.58 4.21
N ARG A 18 -51.92 53.57 4.93
CA ARG A 18 -52.82 52.42 5.02
C ARG A 18 -53.48 52.11 3.69
N ASP A 19 -53.94 53.12 2.95
CA ASP A 19 -54.50 52.92 1.62
C ASP A 19 -53.47 52.31 0.66
N LEU A 20 -52.22 52.80 0.69
CA LEU A 20 -51.14 52.22 -0.11
C LEU A 20 -50.86 50.76 0.24
N ILE A 21 -50.65 50.45 1.53
CA ILE A 21 -50.44 49.08 2.00
C ILE A 21 -51.62 48.19 1.59
N GLY A 22 -52.85 48.67 1.77
CA GLY A 22 -54.06 47.93 1.45
C GLY A 22 -54.22 47.65 -0.03
N ASN A 23 -53.88 48.61 -0.88
CA ASN A 23 -53.88 48.47 -2.33
C ASN A 23 -52.83 47.43 -2.79
N ASP A 24 -51.62 47.49 -2.26
CA ASP A 24 -50.54 46.55 -2.62
C ASP A 24 -50.86 45.12 -2.19
N ILE A 25 -51.41 44.92 -0.99
CA ILE A 25 -51.85 43.60 -0.52
C ILE A 25 -52.99 43.06 -1.39
N SER A 26 -54.00 43.89 -1.66
CA SER A 26 -55.13 43.51 -2.49
C SER A 26 -54.69 43.12 -3.89
N LYS A 27 -53.76 43.87 -4.48
CA LYS A 27 -53.25 43.64 -5.83
C LYS A 27 -52.33 42.41 -5.89
N LEU A 28 -51.32 42.34 -5.02
CA LEU A 28 -50.23 41.37 -5.11
C LEU A 28 -50.55 40.03 -4.45
N LEU A 29 -51.29 40.05 -3.33
CA LEU A 29 -51.67 38.86 -2.59
C LEU A 29 -53.09 38.38 -2.94
N GLY A 30 -53.90 39.21 -3.62
CA GLY A 30 -55.24 38.83 -4.09
C GLY A 30 -56.26 38.65 -2.97
N ARG A 31 -55.99 39.23 -1.78
CA ARG A 31 -56.89 39.22 -0.62
C ARG A 31 -57.02 40.61 -0.01
N GLN A 32 -58.10 40.84 0.73
CA GLN A 32 -58.23 42.08 1.48
C GLN A 32 -57.18 42.15 2.62
N PRO A 33 -56.66 43.35 2.92
CA PRO A 33 -55.72 43.54 4.02
C PRO A 33 -56.42 43.31 5.36
N VAL A 34 -55.69 42.69 6.30
CA VAL A 34 -56.14 42.42 7.66
C VAL A 34 -55.32 43.24 8.67
N ALA A 35 -55.79 43.31 9.92
CA ALA A 35 -55.16 44.13 10.96
C ALA A 35 -53.66 43.80 11.17
N SER A 36 -53.27 42.52 11.04
CA SER A 36 -51.87 42.10 11.16
C SER A 36 -50.97 42.69 10.07
N ASP A 37 -51.48 42.89 8.86
CA ASP A 37 -50.69 43.46 7.77
C ASP A 37 -50.34 44.92 8.07
N PHE A 38 -51.32 45.69 8.52
CA PHE A 38 -51.09 47.09 8.92
C PHE A 38 -50.17 47.17 10.14
N ASN A 39 -50.34 46.29 11.12
CA ASN A 39 -49.47 46.24 12.29
C ASN A 39 -48.00 45.94 11.92
N ALA A 40 -47.78 45.17 10.86
CA ALA A 40 -46.44 44.82 10.40
C ALA A 40 -45.80 45.92 9.52
N LEU A 41 -46.56 46.53 8.61
CA LEU A 41 -46.00 47.38 7.54
C LEU A 41 -46.12 48.88 7.79
N LEU A 42 -47.16 49.33 8.51
CA LEU A 42 -47.38 50.75 8.79
C LEU A 42 -46.24 51.40 9.60
N PRO A 43 -45.70 50.75 10.67
CA PRO A 43 -44.59 51.34 11.43
C PRO A 43 -43.33 51.56 10.58
N ALA A 44 -43.06 50.67 9.61
CA ALA A 44 -41.91 50.80 8.72
C ALA A 44 -42.01 52.08 7.88
N LEU A 45 -43.17 52.35 7.27
CA LEU A 45 -43.40 53.60 6.56
C LEU A 45 -43.26 54.79 7.52
N GLN A 46 -43.90 54.75 8.70
CA GLN A 46 -43.87 55.84 9.69
C GLN A 46 -42.43 56.24 10.08
N HIS A 47 -41.51 55.27 10.10
CA HIS A 47 -40.10 55.49 10.40
C HIS A 47 -39.21 55.74 9.17
N GLY A 48 -39.82 56.03 8.01
CA GLY A 48 -39.11 56.49 6.82
C GLY A 48 -38.71 55.41 5.81
N ALA A 49 -39.24 54.19 5.92
CA ALA A 49 -39.12 53.22 4.83
C ALA A 49 -39.80 53.76 3.56
N THR A 50 -39.24 53.43 2.39
CA THR A 50 -39.83 53.82 1.12
C THR A 50 -40.96 52.86 0.72
N PHE A 51 -41.79 53.26 -0.24
CA PHE A 51 -42.84 52.39 -0.76
C PHE A 51 -42.25 51.16 -1.47
N GLU A 52 -41.13 51.32 -2.15
CA GLU A 52 -40.38 50.22 -2.78
C GLU A 52 -39.91 49.20 -1.75
N ALA A 53 -39.59 49.63 -0.52
CA ALA A 53 -39.24 48.72 0.57
C ALA A 53 -40.45 47.87 1.00
N ILE A 54 -41.65 48.46 1.06
CA ILE A 54 -42.88 47.72 1.38
C ILE A 54 -43.24 46.74 0.26
N LEU A 55 -43.16 47.19 -0.99
CA LEU A 55 -43.37 46.36 -2.18
C LEU A 55 -42.43 45.15 -2.17
N ASN A 56 -41.14 45.37 -1.89
CA ASN A 56 -40.15 44.30 -1.79
C ASN A 56 -40.49 43.29 -0.67
N ILE A 57 -40.93 43.76 0.51
CA ILE A 57 -41.34 42.87 1.62
C ILE A 57 -42.50 41.96 1.18
N ILE A 58 -43.49 42.51 0.45
CA ILE A 58 -44.64 41.74 -0.01
C ILE A 58 -44.22 40.74 -1.09
N LEU A 59 -43.44 41.15 -2.09
CA LEU A 59 -42.96 40.26 -3.18
C LEU A 59 -42.07 39.12 -2.67
N ALA A 60 -41.23 39.40 -1.67
CA ALA A 60 -40.35 38.40 -1.05
C ALA A 60 -41.07 37.49 -0.04
N SER A 61 -42.37 37.71 0.22
CA SER A 61 -43.10 36.93 1.21
C SER A 61 -43.39 35.50 0.73
N PRO A 62 -43.43 34.52 1.66
CA PRO A 62 -43.89 33.16 1.33
C PRO A 62 -45.30 33.16 0.75
N GLU A 63 -46.16 34.09 1.18
CA GLU A 63 -47.54 34.20 0.70
C GLU A 63 -47.59 34.58 -0.78
N TYR A 64 -46.83 35.60 -1.19
CA TYR A 64 -46.72 35.95 -2.60
C TYR A 64 -46.07 34.80 -3.39
N PHE A 65 -45.00 34.17 -2.88
CA PHE A 65 -44.37 33.02 -3.55
C PHE A 65 -45.36 31.87 -3.79
N GLN A 66 -46.07 31.42 -2.76
CA GLN A 66 -47.04 30.34 -2.85
C GLN A 66 -48.19 30.65 -3.82
N ARG A 67 -48.64 31.91 -3.86
CA ARG A 67 -49.66 32.35 -4.81
C ARG A 67 -49.22 32.17 -6.27
N GLN A 68 -47.93 32.37 -6.57
CA GLN A 68 -47.41 32.27 -7.93
C GLN A 68 -47.04 30.84 -8.36
N VAL A 69 -47.10 29.84 -7.47
CA VAL A 69 -46.72 28.45 -7.81
C VAL A 69 -47.56 27.89 -8.95
N GLY A 70 -48.87 28.15 -8.99
CA GLY A 70 -49.76 27.60 -10.02
C GLY A 70 -49.77 26.07 -10.03
N THR A 71 -49.57 25.45 -11.19
CA THR A 71 -49.46 23.98 -11.34
C THR A 71 -48.02 23.47 -11.29
N ALA A 72 -47.05 24.33 -10.97
CA ALA A 72 -45.63 23.96 -10.97
C ALA A 72 -45.31 22.98 -9.83
N THR A 73 -44.82 21.80 -10.20
CA THR A 73 -44.41 20.76 -9.24
C THR A 73 -42.92 20.78 -8.92
N THR A 74 -42.13 21.59 -9.63
CA THR A 74 -40.67 21.70 -9.44
C THR A 74 -40.29 23.10 -8.99
N GLN A 75 -39.28 23.21 -8.13
CA GLN A 75 -38.77 24.50 -7.63
C GLN A 75 -38.43 25.48 -8.76
N ALA A 76 -37.70 25.02 -9.79
CA ALA A 76 -37.34 25.86 -10.92
C ALA A 76 -38.55 26.41 -11.69
N ALA A 77 -39.63 25.63 -11.81
CA ALA A 77 -40.86 26.10 -12.43
C ALA A 77 -41.63 27.08 -11.51
N GLN A 78 -41.57 26.87 -10.19
CA GLN A 78 -42.13 27.80 -9.20
C GLN A 78 -41.40 29.15 -9.22
N ASP A 79 -40.07 29.13 -9.27
CA ASP A 79 -39.24 30.33 -9.40
C ASP A 79 -39.50 31.04 -10.73
N ALA A 80 -39.64 30.29 -11.83
CA ALA A 80 -39.99 30.87 -13.13
C ALA A 80 -41.35 31.57 -13.09
N ASN A 81 -42.35 30.97 -12.45
CA ASN A 81 -43.65 31.61 -12.29
C ASN A 81 -43.55 32.86 -11.40
N TRP A 82 -42.81 32.80 -10.30
CA TRP A 82 -42.59 33.94 -9.42
C TRP A 82 -41.88 35.10 -10.13
N VAL A 83 -40.81 34.83 -10.87
CA VAL A 83 -40.06 35.86 -11.62
C VAL A 83 -40.96 36.50 -12.68
N ASN A 84 -41.70 35.69 -13.44
CA ASN A 84 -42.64 36.20 -14.45
C ASN A 84 -43.75 37.06 -13.83
N ALA A 85 -44.30 36.62 -12.69
CA ALA A 85 -45.31 37.38 -11.96
C ALA A 85 -44.76 38.69 -11.40
N ALA A 86 -43.56 38.67 -10.80
CA ALA A 86 -42.90 39.88 -10.30
C ALA A 86 -42.62 40.89 -11.41
N TYR A 87 -42.22 40.45 -12.61
CA TYR A 87 -42.08 41.31 -13.78
C TYR A 87 -43.41 41.99 -14.16
N LEU A 88 -44.50 41.22 -14.19
CA LEU A 88 -45.83 41.74 -14.51
C LEU A 88 -46.32 42.73 -13.45
N ASP A 89 -46.20 42.37 -12.18
CA ASP A 89 -46.77 43.11 -11.05
C ASP A 89 -46.00 44.40 -10.75
N VAL A 90 -44.68 44.41 -10.94
CA VAL A 90 -43.79 45.56 -10.67
C VAL A 90 -43.56 46.43 -11.91
N LEU A 91 -43.30 45.82 -13.07
CA LEU A 91 -42.91 46.54 -14.29
C LEU A 91 -44.05 46.68 -15.30
N GLY A 92 -45.20 46.04 -15.05
CA GLY A 92 -46.35 46.09 -15.95
C GLY A 92 -46.12 45.37 -17.29
N ARG A 93 -45.07 44.54 -17.39
CA ARG A 93 -44.71 43.83 -18.64
C ARG A 93 -44.24 42.40 -18.35
N PRO A 94 -44.40 41.46 -19.29
CA PRO A 94 -43.79 40.14 -19.16
C PRO A 94 -42.25 40.24 -19.19
N ALA A 95 -41.60 39.30 -18.51
CA ALA A 95 -40.16 39.12 -18.61
C ALA A 95 -39.77 38.69 -20.02
N ASP A 96 -38.69 39.28 -20.56
CA ASP A 96 -38.05 38.75 -21.75
C ASP A 96 -37.12 37.58 -21.38
N SER A 97 -36.75 36.76 -22.38
CA SER A 97 -35.97 35.53 -22.16
C SER A 97 -34.62 35.77 -21.48
N GLY A 98 -33.96 36.91 -21.74
CA GLY A 98 -32.68 37.25 -21.12
C GLY A 98 -32.83 37.75 -19.68
N GLY A 99 -33.83 38.61 -19.43
CA GLY A 99 -34.15 39.13 -18.10
C GLY A 99 -34.56 38.04 -17.11
N ALA A 100 -35.46 37.14 -17.52
CA ALA A 100 -35.87 36.02 -16.67
C ALA A 100 -34.70 35.06 -16.37
N ALA A 101 -33.88 34.74 -17.38
CA ALA A 101 -32.76 33.82 -17.22
C ALA A 101 -31.75 34.29 -16.17
N GLY A 102 -31.43 35.59 -16.12
CA GLY A 102 -30.49 36.15 -15.15
C GLY A 102 -30.95 35.97 -13.70
N PHE A 103 -32.21 36.30 -13.40
CA PHE A 103 -32.77 36.15 -12.06
C PHE A 103 -32.92 34.68 -11.65
N LEU A 104 -33.32 33.81 -12.57
CA LEU A 104 -33.42 32.37 -12.30
C LEU A 104 -32.06 31.74 -12.01
N GLN A 105 -31.00 32.15 -12.73
CA GLN A 105 -29.64 31.71 -12.43
C GLN A 105 -29.18 32.17 -11.04
N PHE A 106 -29.52 33.40 -10.64
CA PHE A 106 -29.21 33.91 -9.32
C PHE A 106 -29.90 33.11 -8.21
N MET A 107 -31.21 32.84 -8.34
CA MET A 107 -31.97 32.04 -7.38
C MET A 107 -31.44 30.60 -7.29
N ALA A 108 -31.24 29.93 -8.42
CA ALA A 108 -30.71 28.57 -8.45
C ALA A 108 -29.28 28.46 -7.87
N GLN A 109 -28.49 29.54 -7.91
CA GLN A 109 -27.19 29.58 -7.22
C GLN A 109 -27.36 29.72 -5.69
N ALA A 110 -28.27 30.57 -5.23
CA ALA A 110 -28.56 30.75 -3.81
C ALA A 110 -29.07 29.44 -3.18
N GLU A 111 -29.96 28.72 -3.86
CA GLU A 111 -30.46 27.42 -3.42
C GLU A 111 -29.35 26.37 -3.32
N ARG A 112 -28.50 26.26 -4.36
CA ARG A 112 -27.34 25.35 -4.33
C ARG A 112 -26.40 25.63 -3.17
N ASN A 113 -26.18 26.90 -2.83
CA ASN A 113 -25.35 27.29 -1.69
C ASN A 113 -25.99 26.85 -0.35
N SER A 114 -27.31 27.00 -0.22
CA SER A 114 -28.06 26.53 0.95
C SER A 114 -28.02 25.01 1.08
N HIS A 115 -28.26 24.27 -0.01
CA HIS A 115 -28.16 22.80 -0.02
C HIS A 115 -26.75 22.32 0.32
N SER A 116 -25.72 22.99 -0.22
CA SER A 116 -24.32 22.71 0.10
C SER A 116 -24.04 22.89 1.59
N THR A 117 -24.55 23.95 2.22
CA THR A 117 -24.41 24.18 3.66
C THR A 117 -24.99 23.03 4.48
N VAL A 118 -26.20 22.56 4.16
CA VAL A 118 -26.85 21.44 4.86
C VAL A 118 -26.09 20.14 4.64
N ALA A 119 -25.74 19.80 3.39
CA ALA A 119 -24.96 18.61 3.07
C ALA A 119 -23.60 18.61 3.81
N ASN A 120 -22.95 19.76 3.90
CA ASN A 120 -21.70 19.94 4.63
C ASN A 120 -21.85 19.65 6.14
N ALA A 121 -22.97 20.07 6.74
CA ALA A 121 -23.26 19.79 8.14
C ALA A 121 -23.42 18.28 8.42
N PHE A 122 -24.03 17.53 7.50
CA PHE A 122 -24.14 16.07 7.63
C PHE A 122 -22.78 15.37 7.56
N VAL A 123 -21.99 15.65 6.52
CA VAL A 123 -20.71 14.94 6.31
C VAL A 123 -19.61 15.32 7.30
N LYS A 124 -19.73 16.47 7.98
CA LYS A 124 -18.83 16.87 9.07
C LYS A 124 -19.26 16.39 10.44
N ASN A 125 -20.39 15.71 10.56
CA ASN A 125 -20.90 15.21 11.83
C ASN A 125 -20.09 13.98 12.30
N ASP A 126 -19.92 13.84 13.60
CA ASP A 126 -19.24 12.68 14.18
C ASP A 126 -20.04 11.38 14.05
N GLU A 127 -21.37 11.45 13.99
CA GLU A 127 -22.23 10.32 13.67
C GLU A 127 -21.95 9.78 12.26
N TYR A 128 -21.80 10.68 11.28
CA TYR A 128 -21.38 10.29 9.93
C TYR A 128 -19.99 9.62 9.95
N ARG A 129 -19.01 10.22 10.64
CA ARG A 129 -17.66 9.65 10.75
C ARG A 129 -17.66 8.30 11.45
N ALA A 130 -18.42 8.14 12.53
CA ALA A 130 -18.55 6.88 13.25
C ALA A 130 -19.22 5.81 12.40
N ASN A 131 -20.21 6.19 11.59
CA ASN A 131 -20.83 5.30 10.61
C ASN A 131 -19.82 4.89 9.52
N LEU A 132 -19.06 5.84 8.96
CA LEU A 132 -17.99 5.57 8.00
C LEU A 132 -16.97 4.58 8.55
N ILE A 133 -16.51 4.77 9.79
CA ILE A 133 -15.61 3.83 10.48
C ILE A 133 -16.26 2.45 10.55
N SER A 134 -17.49 2.37 11.04
CA SER A 134 -18.21 1.10 11.22
C SER A 134 -18.39 0.33 9.90
N GLN A 135 -18.79 1.01 8.83
CA GLN A 135 -18.95 0.41 7.50
C GLN A 135 -17.62 -0.04 6.92
N THR A 136 -16.55 0.73 7.11
CA THR A 136 -15.22 0.39 6.61
C THR A 136 -14.66 -0.85 7.31
N PHE A 137 -14.85 -0.96 8.64
CA PHE A 137 -14.49 -2.16 9.40
C PHE A 137 -15.25 -3.40 8.90
N LEU A 138 -16.56 -3.29 8.68
CA LEU A 138 -17.35 -4.39 8.14
C LEU A 138 -16.86 -4.80 6.75
N LYS A 139 -16.58 -3.83 5.88
CA LYS A 139 -16.15 -4.06 4.51
C LYS A 139 -14.76 -4.68 4.41
N LEU A 140 -13.78 -4.14 5.13
CA LEU A 140 -12.37 -4.52 5.01
C LEU A 140 -11.98 -5.60 6.00
N LEU A 141 -12.51 -5.55 7.22
CA LEU A 141 -12.16 -6.45 8.32
C LEU A 141 -13.26 -7.44 8.68
N GLY A 142 -14.41 -7.45 7.99
CA GLY A 142 -15.46 -8.46 8.21
C GLY A 142 -16.01 -8.52 9.63
N ARG A 143 -15.80 -7.48 10.45
CA ARG A 143 -16.29 -7.38 11.83
C ARG A 143 -16.80 -5.98 12.12
N ALA A 144 -17.64 -5.85 13.14
CA ALA A 144 -18.05 -4.54 13.62
C ALA A 144 -16.87 -3.81 14.28
N ALA A 145 -16.84 -2.48 14.12
CA ALA A 145 -15.94 -1.62 14.87
C ALA A 145 -16.38 -1.55 16.33
N GLY A 146 -15.45 -1.76 17.26
CA GLY A 146 -15.70 -1.55 18.69
C GLY A 146 -15.59 -0.06 19.07
N ALA A 147 -15.99 0.29 20.29
CA ALA A 147 -15.84 1.65 20.81
C ALA A 147 -14.37 2.11 20.81
N GLY A 148 -13.42 1.19 21.07
CA GLY A 148 -11.98 1.47 20.98
C GLY A 148 -11.53 1.86 19.57
N ASP A 149 -12.02 1.15 18.55
CA ASP A 149 -11.71 1.44 17.14
C ASP A 149 -12.21 2.84 16.74
N ILE A 150 -13.45 3.18 17.13
CA ILE A 150 -14.03 4.50 16.86
C ILE A 150 -13.22 5.60 17.54
N ASN A 151 -12.82 5.39 18.81
CA ASN A 151 -12.03 6.36 19.55
C ASN A 151 -10.64 6.61 18.94
N ILE A 152 -10.07 5.64 18.24
CA ILE A 152 -8.78 5.78 17.55
C ILE A 152 -8.93 6.65 16.29
N PHE A 153 -9.94 6.37 15.45
CA PHE A 153 -10.03 6.99 14.12
C PHE A 153 -10.89 8.25 14.07
N LEU A 154 -11.82 8.45 15.00
CA LEU A 154 -12.68 9.64 15.01
C LEU A 154 -11.88 10.96 15.10
N PRO A 155 -10.84 11.10 15.94
CA PRO A 155 -9.99 12.29 15.96
C PRO A 155 -9.27 12.53 14.62
N LEU A 156 -8.81 11.48 13.95
CA LEU A 156 -8.18 11.58 12.63
C LEU A 156 -9.17 12.14 11.59
N LEU A 157 -10.37 11.57 11.51
CA LEU A 157 -11.40 11.99 10.54
C LEU A 157 -11.97 13.39 10.79
N ARG A 158 -11.73 13.97 11.96
CA ARG A 158 -12.04 15.37 12.28
C ARG A 158 -11.03 16.36 11.72
N GLN A 159 -9.83 15.91 11.38
CA GLN A 159 -8.77 16.79 10.91
C GLN A 159 -9.13 17.39 9.54
N PRO A 160 -8.72 18.63 9.25
CA PRO A 160 -8.79 19.17 7.90
C PRO A 160 -7.80 18.45 6.98
N SER A 161 -8.01 18.55 5.66
CA SER A 161 -6.99 18.11 4.69
C SER A 161 -5.68 18.88 4.91
N ALA A 162 -4.55 18.16 4.81
CA ALA A 162 -3.21 18.75 4.88
C ALA A 162 -2.85 19.59 3.64
N GLY A 163 -3.70 19.61 2.62
CA GLY A 163 -3.53 20.40 1.41
C GLY A 163 -3.36 19.54 0.15
N PRO A 164 -3.22 20.19 -1.02
CA PRO A 164 -3.09 19.49 -2.30
C PRO A 164 -1.89 18.53 -2.32
N GLY A 165 -2.09 17.34 -2.89
CA GLY A 165 -1.05 16.31 -3.02
C GLY A 165 -0.79 15.51 -1.75
N SER A 166 -1.45 15.82 -0.62
CA SER A 166 -1.39 15.04 0.60
C SER A 166 -2.61 14.12 0.74
N ALA A 167 -2.43 12.95 1.36
CA ALA A 167 -3.53 12.06 1.67
C ALA A 167 -4.53 12.73 2.62
N SER A 168 -5.80 12.66 2.27
CA SER A 168 -6.91 13.11 3.11
C SER A 168 -7.03 12.23 4.37
N PRO A 169 -7.70 12.71 5.44
CA PRO A 169 -7.94 11.89 6.63
C PRO A 169 -8.65 10.56 6.34
N ASP A 170 -9.57 10.54 5.36
CA ASP A 170 -10.26 9.32 4.94
C ASP A 170 -9.27 8.34 4.29
N GLU A 171 -8.40 8.83 3.39
CA GLU A 171 -7.37 8.00 2.75
C GLU A 171 -6.35 7.47 3.77
N GLN A 172 -5.97 8.29 4.75
CA GLN A 172 -5.09 7.86 5.85
C GLN A 172 -5.76 6.76 6.70
N PHE A 173 -7.05 6.92 7.01
CA PHE A 173 -7.84 5.91 7.70
C PHE A 173 -7.90 4.59 6.92
N PHE A 174 -8.22 4.65 5.62
CA PHE A 174 -8.27 3.48 4.76
C PHE A 174 -6.91 2.78 4.64
N ALA A 175 -5.84 3.55 4.47
CA ALA A 175 -4.49 3.02 4.42
C ALA A 175 -4.08 2.36 5.76
N ALA A 176 -4.46 2.95 6.90
CA ALA A 176 -4.18 2.38 8.21
C ALA A 176 -4.87 1.02 8.41
N LEU A 177 -6.14 0.89 8.00
CA LEU A 177 -6.85 -0.38 8.05
C LEU A 177 -6.30 -1.39 7.06
N ALA A 178 -6.11 -1.01 5.81
CA ALA A 178 -5.65 -1.90 4.75
C ALA A 178 -4.19 -2.35 4.96
N GLY A 179 -3.36 -1.55 5.62
CA GLY A 179 -2.00 -1.90 6.03
C GLY A 179 -1.91 -2.68 7.33
N SER A 180 -3.02 -2.92 8.02
CA SER A 180 -3.02 -3.64 9.29
C SER A 180 -2.74 -5.15 9.10
N GLY A 181 -2.16 -5.77 10.13
CA GLY A 181 -2.00 -7.23 10.17
C GLY A 181 -3.35 -7.95 10.10
N GLU A 182 -4.41 -7.40 10.70
CA GLU A 182 -5.75 -7.98 10.63
C GLU A 182 -6.27 -8.04 9.19
N TYR A 183 -6.11 -6.96 8.41
CA TYR A 183 -6.48 -6.97 7.00
C TYR A 183 -5.63 -7.95 6.20
N PHE A 184 -4.31 -7.97 6.41
CA PHE A 184 -3.38 -8.90 5.74
C PHE A 184 -3.75 -10.38 5.98
N PHE A 185 -3.95 -10.78 7.24
CA PHE A 185 -4.29 -12.17 7.58
C PHE A 185 -5.71 -12.60 7.18
N ARG A 186 -6.53 -11.68 6.66
CA ARG A 186 -7.79 -12.03 5.99
C ARG A 186 -7.62 -12.33 4.52
N GLN A 187 -6.51 -11.90 3.91
CA GLN A 187 -6.23 -12.15 2.50
C GLN A 187 -5.61 -13.53 2.38
N THR A 188 -6.44 -14.52 2.12
CA THR A 188 -6.01 -15.90 1.89
C THR A 188 -5.93 -16.15 0.39
N ASP A 189 -4.80 -16.68 -0.08
CA ASP A 189 -4.66 -17.16 -1.44
C ASP A 189 -5.49 -18.45 -1.60
N PRO A 190 -6.50 -18.46 -2.48
CA PRO A 190 -7.39 -19.61 -2.65
C PRO A 190 -6.67 -20.85 -3.21
N ALA A 191 -5.49 -20.72 -3.82
CA ALA A 191 -4.76 -21.83 -4.41
C ALA A 191 -4.01 -22.68 -3.37
N ASN A 192 -3.50 -22.07 -2.30
CA ASN A 192 -2.63 -22.73 -1.33
C ASN A 192 -3.02 -22.47 0.13
N GLY A 193 -4.01 -21.60 0.40
CA GLY A 193 -4.45 -21.26 1.76
C GLY A 193 -3.50 -20.33 2.52
N LEU A 194 -2.46 -19.80 1.88
CA LEU A 194 -1.45 -18.96 2.52
C LEU A 194 -1.83 -17.48 2.48
N HIS A 195 -1.27 -16.70 3.42
CA HIS A 195 -1.36 -15.24 3.41
C HIS A 195 -0.15 -14.66 2.70
N THR A 196 -0.36 -14.08 1.52
CA THR A 196 0.75 -13.63 0.67
C THR A 196 0.67 -12.13 0.40
N ASN A 197 1.84 -11.51 0.25
CA ASN A 197 1.93 -10.10 -0.17
C ASN A 197 1.25 -9.88 -1.53
N ALA A 198 1.30 -10.87 -2.44
CA ALA A 198 0.62 -10.82 -3.73
C ALA A 198 -0.90 -10.75 -3.57
N GLN A 199 -1.47 -11.61 -2.71
CA GLN A 199 -2.90 -11.61 -2.46
C GLN A 199 -3.36 -10.34 -1.74
N TRP A 200 -2.54 -9.84 -0.80
CA TRP A 200 -2.80 -8.55 -0.16
C TRP A 200 -2.79 -7.39 -1.15
N VAL A 201 -1.78 -7.28 -2.03
CA VAL A 201 -1.78 -6.22 -3.06
C VAL A 201 -2.99 -6.34 -3.99
N ASN A 202 -3.32 -7.55 -4.45
CA ASN A 202 -4.51 -7.77 -5.28
C ASN A 202 -5.81 -7.34 -4.58
N SER A 203 -5.93 -7.61 -3.26
CA SER A 203 -7.10 -7.19 -2.51
C SER A 203 -7.21 -5.66 -2.42
N LEU A 204 -6.11 -4.92 -2.40
CA LEU A 204 -6.12 -3.45 -2.47
C LEU A 204 -6.70 -2.96 -3.80
N TYR A 205 -6.25 -3.53 -4.93
CA TYR A 205 -6.79 -3.18 -6.25
C TYR A 205 -8.30 -3.45 -6.34
N VAL A 206 -8.76 -4.60 -5.85
CA VAL A 206 -10.19 -4.95 -5.89
C VAL A 206 -11.02 -4.04 -5.00
N ASN A 207 -10.59 -3.80 -3.76
CA ASN A 207 -11.39 -3.06 -2.78
C ASN A 207 -11.37 -1.54 -2.99
N PHE A 208 -10.27 -0.98 -3.51
CA PHE A 208 -10.13 0.47 -3.65
C PHE A 208 -10.24 0.96 -5.10
N LEU A 209 -9.85 0.15 -6.08
CA LEU A 209 -9.90 0.52 -7.50
C LEU A 209 -10.97 -0.23 -8.31
N GLY A 210 -11.66 -1.20 -7.69
CA GLY A 210 -12.74 -1.95 -8.33
C GLY A 210 -12.27 -2.83 -9.50
N ARG A 211 -10.98 -3.14 -9.58
CA ARG A 211 -10.38 -3.93 -10.68
C ARG A 211 -9.31 -4.87 -10.16
N GLN A 212 -8.91 -5.85 -10.98
CA GLN A 212 -7.72 -6.65 -10.70
C GLN A 212 -6.44 -5.83 -10.97
N ALA A 213 -5.36 -6.18 -10.26
CA ALA A 213 -4.05 -5.65 -10.59
C ALA A 213 -3.62 -6.17 -11.96
N ASP A 214 -3.12 -5.28 -12.81
CA ASP A 214 -2.40 -5.70 -14.01
C ASP A 214 -1.01 -6.23 -13.63
N PRO A 215 -0.38 -7.09 -14.46
CA PRO A 215 0.90 -7.70 -14.11
C PRO A 215 2.01 -6.70 -13.78
N GLY A 216 2.04 -5.55 -14.48
CA GLY A 216 3.04 -4.50 -14.24
C GLY A 216 2.83 -3.80 -12.90
N GLY A 217 1.59 -3.39 -12.60
CA GLY A 217 1.22 -2.76 -11.33
C GLY A 217 1.47 -3.67 -10.13
N LEU A 218 1.07 -4.94 -10.23
CA LEU A 218 1.32 -5.94 -9.18
C LEU A 218 2.81 -6.14 -8.92
N SER A 219 3.58 -6.37 -9.99
CA SER A 219 5.04 -6.57 -9.88
C SER A 219 5.75 -5.35 -9.30
N GLY A 220 5.34 -4.13 -9.68
CA GLY A 220 5.92 -2.89 -9.18
C GLY A 220 5.72 -2.71 -7.67
N LEU A 221 4.48 -2.88 -7.20
CA LEU A 221 4.17 -2.75 -5.77
C LEU A 221 4.83 -3.85 -4.93
N LEU A 222 4.83 -5.10 -5.41
CA LEU A 222 5.51 -6.20 -4.72
C LEU A 222 7.01 -5.96 -4.62
N THR A 223 7.64 -5.50 -5.70
CA THR A 223 9.08 -5.18 -5.67
C THR A 223 9.37 -4.09 -4.64
N ASN A 224 8.59 -3.01 -4.61
CA ASN A 224 8.76 -1.93 -3.63
C ASN A 224 8.63 -2.46 -2.19
N LEU A 225 7.58 -3.25 -1.92
CA LEU A 225 7.32 -3.84 -0.61
C LEU A 225 8.47 -4.76 -0.18
N LEU A 226 8.84 -5.71 -1.03
CA LEU A 226 9.88 -6.69 -0.72
C LEU A 226 11.25 -6.03 -0.54
N THR A 227 11.55 -4.98 -1.30
CA THR A 227 12.78 -4.21 -1.15
C THR A 227 12.81 -3.48 0.20
N GLY A 228 11.69 -2.88 0.62
CA GLY A 228 11.57 -2.22 1.92
C GLY A 228 11.81 -3.14 3.11
N TYR A 229 11.49 -4.44 2.97
CA TYR A 229 11.71 -5.46 4.00
C TYR A 229 13.02 -6.25 3.85
N GLN A 230 13.81 -5.99 2.80
CA GLN A 230 15.06 -6.73 2.55
C GLN A 230 16.07 -6.61 3.71
N PRO A 231 16.30 -5.43 4.34
CA PRO A 231 17.22 -5.32 5.47
C PRO A 231 16.83 -6.18 6.68
N GLN A 232 15.54 -6.30 6.96
CA GLN A 232 15.02 -7.11 8.07
C GLN A 232 15.16 -8.61 7.76
N ARG A 233 14.88 -9.02 6.51
CA ARG A 233 15.13 -10.41 6.09
C ARG A 233 16.60 -10.76 6.16
N LEU A 234 17.48 -9.85 5.73
CA LEU A 234 18.92 -10.02 5.83
C LEU A 234 19.35 -10.18 7.30
N ALA A 235 18.90 -9.29 8.20
CA ALA A 235 19.24 -9.37 9.62
C ALA A 235 18.81 -10.70 10.28
N VAL A 236 17.62 -11.21 9.95
CA VAL A 236 17.15 -12.52 10.42
C VAL A 236 18.00 -13.63 9.83
N SER A 237 18.28 -13.60 8.53
CA SER A 237 19.13 -14.58 7.86
C SER A 237 20.52 -14.63 8.49
N THR A 238 21.14 -13.47 8.71
CA THR A 238 22.45 -13.37 9.37
C THR A 238 22.41 -13.95 10.79
N THR A 239 21.32 -13.76 11.54
CA THR A 239 21.16 -14.35 12.88
C THR A 239 21.11 -15.88 12.80
N ILE A 240 20.38 -16.43 11.83
CA ILE A 240 20.23 -17.88 11.65
C ILE A 240 21.55 -18.50 11.17
N VAL A 241 22.19 -17.93 10.15
CA VAL A 241 23.41 -18.48 9.56
C VAL A 241 24.60 -18.41 10.54
N ASN A 242 24.65 -17.38 11.39
CA ASN A 242 25.67 -17.30 12.44
C ASN A 242 25.30 -18.09 13.72
N SER A 243 24.21 -18.86 13.73
CA SER A 243 23.79 -19.67 14.88
C SER A 243 24.63 -20.92 15.07
N THR A 244 24.56 -21.51 16.27
CA THR A 244 25.21 -22.78 16.56
C THR A 244 24.51 -23.94 15.86
N GLU A 245 23.18 -23.85 15.73
CA GLU A 245 22.35 -24.81 15.01
C GLU A 245 22.75 -24.91 13.54
N TYR A 246 22.95 -23.78 12.87
CA TYR A 246 23.44 -23.76 11.48
C TYR A 246 24.82 -24.42 11.37
N ARG A 247 25.77 -24.04 12.23
CA ARG A 247 27.12 -24.66 12.23
C ARG A 247 27.08 -26.16 12.48
N GLN A 248 26.20 -26.64 13.36
CA GLN A 248 26.03 -28.06 13.61
C GLN A 248 25.51 -28.80 12.37
N ASP A 249 24.47 -28.28 11.74
CA ASP A 249 23.90 -28.85 10.52
C ASP A 249 24.92 -28.89 9.38
N LEU A 250 25.66 -27.79 9.17
CA LEU A 250 26.74 -27.71 8.21
C LEU A 250 27.83 -28.76 8.48
N VAL A 251 28.34 -28.85 9.70
CA VAL A 251 29.36 -29.85 10.05
C VAL A 251 28.86 -31.27 9.81
N ILE A 252 27.64 -31.60 10.23
CA ILE A 252 27.04 -32.92 10.00
C ILE A 252 26.99 -33.23 8.50
N LYS A 253 26.55 -32.28 7.69
CA LYS A 253 26.52 -32.43 6.22
C LYS A 253 27.91 -32.64 5.65
N LEU A 254 28.91 -31.85 6.04
CA LEU A 254 30.29 -32.03 5.56
C LEU A 254 30.84 -33.43 5.92
N PHE A 255 30.53 -33.96 7.10
CA PHE A 255 30.89 -35.33 7.49
C PHE A 255 30.21 -36.38 6.60
N VAL A 256 28.91 -36.26 6.38
CA VAL A 256 28.16 -37.18 5.52
C VAL A 256 28.63 -37.09 4.08
N THR A 257 28.84 -35.87 3.58
CA THR A 257 29.23 -35.59 2.21
C THR A 257 30.64 -36.06 1.92
N TYR A 258 31.63 -35.79 2.78
CA TYR A 258 33.02 -36.11 2.48
C TYR A 258 33.48 -37.43 3.13
N LEU A 259 33.19 -37.66 4.42
CA LEU A 259 33.63 -38.87 5.12
C LEU A 259 32.64 -40.03 5.03
N ARG A 260 31.43 -39.80 4.50
CA ARG A 260 30.39 -40.82 4.28
C ARG A 260 29.90 -41.49 5.56
N ARG A 261 29.93 -40.75 6.68
CA ARG A 261 29.43 -41.18 7.99
C ARG A 261 28.95 -39.98 8.82
N GLN A 262 28.27 -40.27 9.92
CA GLN A 262 27.94 -39.26 10.94
C GLN A 262 29.18 -38.91 11.80
N PRO A 263 29.29 -37.65 12.27
CA PRO A 263 30.28 -37.29 13.28
C PRO A 263 29.90 -37.87 14.64
N SER A 264 30.91 -38.23 15.45
CA SER A 264 30.72 -38.39 16.89
C SER A 264 30.40 -37.04 17.56
N PRO A 265 29.79 -37.02 18.77
CA PRO A 265 29.53 -35.79 19.49
C PRO A 265 30.78 -34.92 19.73
N GLN A 266 31.94 -35.56 19.97
CA GLN A 266 33.21 -34.88 20.17
C GLN A 266 33.73 -34.24 18.88
N GLU A 267 33.65 -34.96 17.76
CA GLU A 267 34.03 -34.42 16.44
C GLU A 267 33.14 -33.25 16.03
N LEU A 268 31.83 -33.38 16.22
CA LEU A 268 30.86 -32.32 15.95
C LEU A 268 31.18 -31.06 16.77
N ALA A 269 31.35 -31.20 18.08
CA ALA A 269 31.66 -30.08 18.97
C ALA A 269 32.97 -29.39 18.58
N ALA A 270 34.01 -30.16 18.23
CA ALA A 270 35.30 -29.61 17.84
C ALA A 270 35.22 -28.78 16.54
N ARG A 271 34.48 -29.26 15.53
CA ARG A 271 34.33 -28.53 14.25
C ARG A 271 33.41 -27.32 14.36
N VAL A 272 32.35 -27.42 15.16
CA VAL A 272 31.48 -26.26 15.45
C VAL A 272 32.27 -25.16 16.15
N ALA A 273 33.15 -25.50 17.10
CA ALA A 273 34.04 -24.53 17.75
C ALA A 273 35.04 -23.90 16.77
N GLN A 274 35.53 -24.67 15.80
CA GLN A 274 36.42 -24.18 14.74
C GLN A 274 35.72 -23.13 13.86
N LEU A 275 34.49 -23.41 13.40
CA LEU A 275 33.69 -22.45 12.62
C LEU A 275 33.29 -21.23 13.46
N ALA A 276 32.93 -21.43 14.74
CA ALA A 276 32.65 -20.31 15.65
C ALA A 276 33.88 -19.42 15.91
N GLY A 277 35.09 -19.96 15.72
CA GLY A 277 36.35 -19.22 15.76
C GLY A 277 36.71 -18.47 14.48
N GLY A 278 35.86 -18.51 13.44
CA GLY A 278 36.06 -17.81 12.17
C GLY A 278 36.83 -18.60 11.12
N ALA A 279 36.91 -19.93 11.22
CA ALA A 279 37.39 -20.76 10.12
C ALA A 279 36.41 -20.74 8.94
N HIS A 280 36.94 -20.82 7.72
CA HIS A 280 36.11 -20.91 6.52
C HIS A 280 35.67 -22.35 6.27
N ASP A 281 34.58 -22.52 5.56
CA ASP A 281 34.05 -23.83 5.17
C ASP A 281 35.09 -24.62 4.37
N GLU A 282 35.84 -23.97 3.49
CA GLU A 282 36.90 -24.60 2.71
C GLU A 282 38.05 -25.13 3.56
N ASP A 283 38.38 -24.48 4.68
CA ASP A 283 39.40 -24.99 5.60
C ASP A 283 38.95 -26.33 6.19
N LEU A 284 37.67 -26.44 6.51
CA LEU A 284 37.07 -27.65 7.06
C LEU A 284 36.92 -28.74 5.99
N ILE A 285 36.47 -28.39 4.79
CA ILE A 285 36.40 -29.30 3.63
C ILE A 285 37.78 -29.89 3.34
N ASN A 286 38.82 -29.06 3.31
CA ASN A 286 40.19 -29.52 3.10
C ASN A 286 40.62 -30.56 4.14
N VAL A 287 40.35 -30.30 5.43
CA VAL A 287 40.64 -31.25 6.51
C VAL A 287 39.97 -32.61 6.26
N PHE A 288 38.75 -32.62 5.72
CA PHE A 288 38.06 -33.87 5.40
C PHE A 288 38.65 -34.57 4.18
N VAL A 289 38.73 -33.89 3.03
CA VAL A 289 39.14 -34.53 1.76
C VAL A 289 40.62 -34.91 1.73
N SER A 290 41.46 -34.26 2.53
CA SER A 290 42.88 -34.60 2.67
C SER A 290 43.18 -35.63 3.76
N SER A 291 42.17 -36.04 4.55
CA SER A 291 42.34 -36.94 5.67
C SER A 291 42.76 -38.36 5.25
N THR A 292 43.41 -39.07 6.17
CA THR A 292 43.69 -40.51 6.02
C THR A 292 42.39 -41.32 5.90
N GLU A 293 41.32 -40.90 6.57
CA GLU A 293 40.01 -41.56 6.49
C GLU A 293 39.42 -41.46 5.08
N TYR A 294 39.32 -40.25 4.51
CA TYR A 294 38.84 -40.04 3.15
C TYR A 294 39.68 -40.80 2.12
N PHE A 295 40.99 -40.85 2.29
CA PHE A 295 41.87 -41.56 1.38
C PHE A 295 41.75 -43.08 1.46
N ASN A 296 41.53 -43.63 2.65
CA ASN A 296 41.37 -45.06 2.83
C ASN A 296 39.93 -45.54 2.54
N ASN A 297 38.96 -44.63 2.45
CA ASN A 297 37.59 -44.98 2.06
C ASN A 297 37.56 -45.66 0.68
N PRO A 298 36.72 -46.70 0.48
CA PRO A 298 36.72 -47.51 -0.73
C PRO A 298 36.35 -46.72 -1.98
N THR A 299 36.64 -47.28 -3.15
CA THR A 299 36.37 -46.67 -4.46
C THR A 299 34.92 -46.16 -4.56
N GLY A 300 34.74 -44.94 -5.05
CA GLY A 300 33.44 -44.26 -5.14
C GLY A 300 32.97 -43.62 -3.83
N LYS A 301 33.75 -43.71 -2.75
CA LYS A 301 33.50 -43.07 -1.44
C LYS A 301 34.73 -42.34 -0.89
N GLY A 302 35.83 -42.34 -1.64
CA GLY A 302 37.14 -41.83 -1.22
C GLY A 302 38.26 -42.30 -2.14
N GLY A 303 39.46 -42.44 -1.58
CA GLY A 303 40.69 -42.71 -2.34
C GLY A 303 41.11 -44.17 -2.52
N ALA A 304 40.48 -45.13 -1.84
CA ALA A 304 40.83 -46.55 -1.82
C ALA A 304 42.32 -46.85 -1.56
N GLY A 305 43.02 -45.96 -0.84
CA GLY A 305 44.46 -46.05 -0.61
C GLY A 305 45.34 -45.68 -1.82
N ASP A 306 44.76 -45.10 -2.88
CA ASP A 306 45.43 -44.78 -4.14
C ASP A 306 45.28 -43.30 -4.50
N ASN A 307 46.39 -42.66 -4.90
CA ASN A 307 46.41 -41.22 -5.21
C ASN A 307 45.59 -40.85 -6.45
N SER A 308 45.49 -41.73 -7.46
CA SER A 308 44.73 -41.46 -8.68
C SER A 308 43.23 -41.54 -8.44
N ILE A 309 42.78 -42.53 -7.66
CA ILE A 309 41.39 -42.68 -7.24
C ILE A 309 41.01 -41.54 -6.29
N TRP A 310 41.87 -41.21 -5.34
CA TRP A 310 41.69 -40.07 -4.44
C TRP A 310 41.49 -38.77 -5.22
N LEU A 311 42.41 -38.45 -6.14
CA LEU A 311 42.34 -37.20 -6.90
C LEU A 311 41.05 -37.14 -7.73
N ASN A 312 40.66 -38.24 -8.35
CA ASN A 312 39.41 -38.31 -9.09
C ASN A 312 38.18 -38.09 -8.19
N GLN A 313 38.15 -38.69 -6.99
CA GLN A 313 37.03 -38.49 -6.06
C GLN A 313 36.96 -37.07 -5.52
N VAL A 314 38.10 -36.42 -5.26
CA VAL A 314 38.15 -35.00 -4.87
C VAL A 314 37.57 -34.11 -5.98
N TYR A 315 37.90 -34.38 -7.24
CA TYR A 315 37.34 -33.66 -8.38
C TYR A 315 35.81 -33.85 -8.49
N LEU A 316 35.32 -35.08 -8.28
CA LEU A 316 33.88 -35.34 -8.30
C LEU A 316 33.16 -34.64 -7.15
N ASP A 317 33.69 -34.74 -5.93
CA ASP A 317 33.06 -34.18 -4.73
C ASP A 317 33.11 -32.64 -4.72
N LEU A 318 34.18 -32.01 -5.22
CA LEU A 318 34.36 -30.55 -5.16
C LEU A 318 33.91 -29.82 -6.43
N LEU A 319 34.09 -30.43 -7.61
CA LEU A 319 33.88 -29.77 -8.91
C LEU A 319 32.75 -30.41 -9.71
N GLY A 320 32.18 -31.54 -9.27
CA GLY A 320 31.10 -32.23 -9.98
C GLY A 320 31.54 -32.91 -11.28
N ARG A 321 32.85 -33.07 -11.53
CA ARG A 321 33.39 -33.71 -12.75
C ARG A 321 34.58 -34.62 -12.46
N SER A 322 34.90 -35.52 -13.39
CA SER A 322 36.09 -36.40 -13.27
C SER A 322 37.40 -35.71 -13.68
N THR A 323 38.54 -36.33 -13.36
CA THR A 323 39.88 -35.91 -13.81
C THR A 323 40.19 -36.26 -15.26
N SER A 324 39.28 -36.97 -15.93
CA SER A 324 39.47 -37.44 -17.31
C SER A 324 39.79 -36.27 -18.25
N ASN A 325 40.90 -36.40 -19.00
CA ASN A 325 41.38 -35.41 -19.97
C ASN A 325 41.73 -34.02 -19.37
N ASP A 326 42.02 -33.94 -18.07
CA ASP A 326 42.47 -32.70 -17.42
C ASP A 326 44.01 -32.70 -17.23
N PRO A 327 44.76 -31.87 -17.98
CA PRO A 327 46.22 -31.77 -17.84
C PRO A 327 46.67 -31.28 -16.46
N GLY A 328 45.87 -30.43 -15.81
CA GLY A 328 46.12 -29.96 -14.45
C GLY A 328 46.03 -31.10 -13.44
N ALA A 329 45.00 -31.95 -13.56
CA ALA A 329 44.86 -33.15 -12.74
C ALA A 329 46.04 -34.13 -12.95
N ALA A 330 46.47 -34.34 -14.19
CA ALA A 330 47.62 -35.20 -14.49
C ALA A 330 48.91 -34.68 -13.83
N ASN A 331 49.14 -33.36 -13.86
CA ASN A 331 50.27 -32.75 -13.17
C ASN A 331 50.15 -32.84 -11.64
N PHE A 332 48.97 -32.61 -11.06
CA PHE A 332 48.76 -32.81 -9.61
C PHE A 332 49.08 -34.24 -9.19
N LEU A 333 48.61 -35.24 -9.93
CA LEU A 333 48.88 -36.64 -9.65
C LEU A 333 50.39 -36.95 -9.69
N GLN A 334 51.10 -36.43 -10.70
CA GLN A 334 52.55 -36.60 -10.81
C GLN A 334 53.29 -35.99 -9.61
N GLN A 335 52.93 -34.76 -9.22
CA GLN A 335 53.57 -34.07 -8.09
C GLN A 335 53.24 -34.71 -6.75
N LEU A 336 52.02 -35.23 -6.59
CA LEU A 336 51.60 -35.98 -5.41
C LEU A 336 52.37 -37.30 -5.27
N ASN A 337 52.46 -38.08 -6.35
CA ASN A 337 53.21 -39.34 -6.37
C ASN A 337 54.72 -39.14 -6.16
N ALA A 338 55.26 -38.00 -6.59
CA ALA A 338 56.65 -37.61 -6.34
C ALA A 338 56.88 -37.03 -4.94
N GLY A 339 55.86 -36.93 -4.09
CA GLY A 339 55.95 -36.35 -2.74
C GLY A 339 56.24 -34.84 -2.71
N LYS A 340 56.08 -34.14 -3.84
CA LYS A 340 56.34 -32.70 -3.97
C LYS A 340 55.16 -31.85 -3.50
N LEU A 341 53.95 -32.37 -3.67
CA LEU A 341 52.72 -31.79 -3.13
C LEU A 341 52.04 -32.78 -2.21
N THR A 342 51.39 -32.28 -1.16
CA THR A 342 50.52 -33.07 -0.29
C THR A 342 49.07 -33.01 -0.79
N ARG A 343 48.25 -33.97 -0.34
CA ARG A 343 46.80 -33.97 -0.57
C ARG A 343 46.13 -32.68 -0.09
N ALA A 344 46.57 -32.15 1.06
CA ALA A 344 46.07 -30.90 1.61
C ALA A 344 46.44 -29.69 0.74
N GLN A 345 47.67 -29.63 0.20
CA GLN A 345 48.08 -28.56 -0.72
C GLN A 345 47.27 -28.59 -2.01
N ILE A 346 47.03 -29.78 -2.58
CA ILE A 346 46.21 -29.93 -3.79
C ILE A 346 44.76 -29.51 -3.50
N ALA A 347 44.18 -29.97 -2.38
CA ALA A 347 42.83 -29.57 -1.97
C ALA A 347 42.71 -28.05 -1.79
N THR A 348 43.67 -27.39 -1.14
CA THR A 348 43.73 -25.93 -1.03
C THR A 348 43.70 -25.25 -2.40
N ILE A 349 44.48 -25.75 -3.37
CA ILE A 349 44.53 -25.17 -4.71
C ILE A 349 43.19 -25.32 -5.43
N ILE A 350 42.55 -26.49 -5.31
CA ILE A 350 41.24 -26.75 -5.93
C ILE A 350 40.15 -25.87 -5.30
N LEU A 351 40.07 -25.83 -3.97
CA LEU A 351 39.09 -25.00 -3.22
C LEU A 351 39.29 -23.50 -3.48
N GLY A 352 40.53 -23.06 -3.71
CA GLY A 352 40.83 -21.68 -4.09
C GLY A 352 40.52 -21.34 -5.56
N SER A 353 40.17 -22.32 -6.40
CA SER A 353 40.02 -22.11 -7.83
C SER A 353 38.72 -21.40 -8.20
N GLY A 354 38.74 -20.66 -9.32
CA GLY A 354 37.52 -20.07 -9.89
C GLY A 354 36.48 -21.11 -10.29
N GLU A 355 36.92 -22.33 -10.62
CA GLU A 355 36.03 -23.44 -10.96
C GLU A 355 35.24 -23.93 -9.74
N TYR A 356 35.91 -24.18 -8.61
CA TYR A 356 35.24 -24.55 -7.37
C TYR A 356 34.24 -23.46 -6.94
N ARG A 357 34.67 -22.20 -6.92
CA ARG A 357 33.81 -21.07 -6.56
C ARG A 357 32.60 -20.95 -7.49
N ALA A 358 32.78 -21.22 -8.79
CA ALA A 358 31.67 -21.20 -9.74
C ALA A 358 30.69 -22.36 -9.52
N HIS A 359 31.21 -23.56 -9.22
CA HIS A 359 30.40 -24.72 -8.87
C HIS A 359 29.58 -24.47 -7.61
N LEU A 360 30.22 -23.94 -6.55
CA LEU A 360 29.58 -23.55 -5.30
C LEU A 360 28.44 -22.54 -5.51
N VAL A 361 28.72 -21.39 -6.14
CA VAL A 361 27.71 -20.35 -6.39
C VAL A 361 26.56 -20.89 -7.24
N THR A 362 26.87 -21.71 -8.24
CA THR A 362 25.84 -22.35 -9.07
C THR A 362 24.96 -23.28 -8.24
N GLY A 363 25.54 -24.10 -7.36
CA GLY A 363 24.81 -24.94 -6.42
C GLY A 363 23.90 -24.13 -5.51
N LEU A 364 24.40 -23.05 -4.91
CA LEU A 364 23.61 -22.16 -4.04
C LEU A 364 22.40 -21.57 -4.77
N TYR A 365 22.57 -21.11 -6.02
CA TYR A 365 21.46 -20.62 -6.84
C TYR A 365 20.44 -21.70 -7.18
N GLN A 366 20.90 -22.92 -7.50
CA GLN A 366 20.01 -24.04 -7.80
C GLN A 366 19.20 -24.44 -6.57
N THR A 367 19.84 -24.50 -5.40
CA THR A 367 19.17 -24.90 -4.17
C THR A 367 18.25 -23.81 -3.62
N LEU A 368 18.72 -22.56 -3.54
CA LEU A 368 17.97 -21.47 -2.90
C LEU A 368 16.97 -20.82 -3.86
N LEU A 369 17.30 -20.70 -5.14
CA LEU A 369 16.48 -20.01 -6.12
C LEU A 369 15.89 -20.95 -7.17
N GLY A 370 16.31 -22.21 -7.28
CA GLY A 370 15.77 -23.13 -8.27
C GLY A 370 16.19 -22.80 -9.71
N ARG A 371 17.32 -22.13 -9.92
CA ARG A 371 17.85 -21.83 -11.27
C ARG A 371 19.38 -21.76 -11.27
N THR A 372 19.98 -21.71 -12.46
CA THR A 372 21.40 -21.40 -12.63
C THR A 372 21.61 -19.87 -12.65
N PRO A 373 22.70 -19.32 -12.08
CA PRO A 373 23.01 -17.90 -12.19
C PRO A 373 23.35 -17.54 -13.64
N SER A 374 23.00 -16.33 -14.05
CA SER A 374 23.52 -15.76 -15.31
C SER A 374 25.02 -15.52 -15.22
N GLY A 375 25.70 -15.39 -16.36
CA GLY A 375 27.14 -15.10 -16.39
C GLY A 375 27.52 -13.82 -15.64
N SER A 376 26.68 -12.78 -15.69
CA SER A 376 26.90 -11.52 -14.97
C SER A 376 26.75 -11.68 -13.45
N GLU A 377 25.75 -12.43 -12.98
CA GLU A 377 25.55 -12.74 -11.56
C GLU A 377 26.71 -13.57 -11.01
N LEU A 378 27.13 -14.60 -11.76
CA LEU A 378 28.25 -15.44 -11.38
C LEU A 378 29.54 -14.62 -11.26
N ASN A 379 29.85 -13.77 -12.24
CA ASN A 379 31.03 -12.91 -12.21
C ASN A 379 31.02 -11.93 -11.03
N LEU A 380 29.84 -11.42 -10.65
CA LEU A 380 29.69 -10.55 -9.48
C LEU A 380 30.08 -11.29 -8.20
N TRP A 381 29.57 -12.51 -8.00
CA TRP A 381 29.91 -13.32 -6.83
C TRP A 381 31.38 -13.72 -6.82
N LEU A 382 31.95 -14.15 -7.95
CA LEU A 382 33.38 -14.48 -8.02
C LEU A 382 34.28 -13.29 -7.65
N ALA A 383 33.91 -12.08 -8.08
CA ALA A 383 34.60 -10.85 -7.70
C ALA A 383 34.42 -10.49 -6.21
N ALA A 384 33.27 -10.83 -5.62
CA ALA A 384 32.99 -10.64 -4.20
C ALA A 384 33.80 -11.62 -3.33
N ILE A 385 33.82 -12.91 -3.69
CA ILE A 385 34.63 -13.94 -3.01
C ILE A 385 36.12 -13.59 -3.11
N ALA A 386 36.59 -13.04 -4.23
CA ALA A 386 37.96 -12.53 -4.37
C ALA A 386 38.31 -11.42 -3.37
N LYS A 387 37.31 -10.73 -2.81
CA LYS A 387 37.45 -9.68 -1.78
C LYS A 387 37.15 -10.18 -0.36
N GLY A 388 36.93 -11.48 -0.17
CA GLY A 388 36.69 -12.09 1.14
C GLY A 388 35.21 -12.25 1.51
N THR A 389 34.28 -12.19 0.55
CA THR A 389 32.89 -12.62 0.81
C THR A 389 32.85 -14.12 1.11
N THR A 390 32.20 -14.49 2.22
CA THR A 390 32.05 -15.89 2.65
C THR A 390 30.80 -16.52 2.04
N ASP A 391 30.74 -17.84 2.09
CA ASP A 391 29.60 -18.64 1.61
C ASP A 391 28.31 -18.25 2.36
N GLU A 392 28.40 -18.05 3.67
CA GLU A 392 27.31 -17.55 4.52
C GLU A 392 26.76 -16.23 3.99
N GLN A 393 27.63 -15.28 3.66
CA GLN A 393 27.20 -13.98 3.15
C GLN A 393 26.49 -14.10 1.81
N ILE A 394 26.90 -15.05 0.94
CA ILE A 394 26.19 -15.32 -0.31
C ILE A 394 24.80 -15.89 0.00
N ILE A 395 24.71 -16.90 0.88
CA ILE A 395 23.44 -17.51 1.31
C ILE A 395 22.50 -16.45 1.88
N GLU A 396 23.00 -15.62 2.80
CA GLU A 396 22.25 -14.53 3.43
C GLU A 396 21.68 -13.56 2.41
N ASN A 397 22.48 -13.14 1.42
CA ASN A 397 22.03 -12.23 0.37
C ASN A 397 20.99 -12.89 -0.57
N LEU A 398 21.18 -14.16 -0.92
CA LEU A 398 20.24 -14.89 -1.78
C LEU A 398 18.91 -15.11 -1.05
N VAL A 399 18.91 -15.57 0.19
CA VAL A 399 17.71 -15.79 1.01
C VAL A 399 16.97 -14.47 1.30
N ALA A 400 17.70 -13.38 1.54
CA ALA A 400 17.09 -12.06 1.75
C ALA A 400 16.54 -11.42 0.48
N SER A 401 16.89 -11.93 -0.71
CA SER A 401 16.53 -11.32 -1.98
C SER A 401 15.01 -11.29 -2.24
N ASN A 402 14.59 -10.33 -3.08
CA ASN A 402 13.21 -10.27 -3.56
C ASN A 402 12.85 -11.53 -4.38
N GLU A 403 13.80 -12.06 -5.14
CA GLU A 403 13.58 -13.26 -5.93
C GLU A 403 13.27 -14.48 -5.08
N TYR A 404 14.05 -14.72 -4.02
CA TYR A 404 13.77 -15.81 -3.07
C TYR A 404 12.36 -15.68 -2.50
N SER A 405 11.98 -14.47 -2.08
CA SER A 405 10.65 -14.19 -1.52
C SER A 405 9.51 -14.42 -2.52
N LEU A 406 9.73 -14.12 -3.80
CA LEU A 406 8.74 -14.34 -4.87
C LEU A 406 8.66 -15.81 -5.30
N ARG A 407 9.74 -16.58 -5.19
CA ARG A 407 9.80 -17.99 -5.59
C ARG A 407 9.30 -18.96 -4.52
N GLN A 408 9.37 -18.59 -3.23
CA GLN A 408 8.82 -19.38 -2.12
C GLN A 408 7.27 -19.40 -2.05
N LEU A 409 6.59 -18.86 -3.06
CA LEU A 409 5.14 -19.03 -3.27
C LEU A 409 4.76 -20.43 -3.80
N ASP A 410 5.73 -21.33 -3.99
CA ASP A 410 5.53 -22.74 -4.34
C ASP A 410 5.90 -23.66 -3.14
N PRO A 411 4.92 -24.18 -2.38
CA PRO A 411 5.12 -25.01 -1.18
C PRO A 411 5.93 -26.30 -1.42
N ALA A 412 6.11 -26.73 -2.67
CA ALA A 412 6.89 -27.92 -3.02
C ALA A 412 8.42 -27.69 -2.98
N ARG A 413 8.88 -26.48 -2.61
CA ARG A 413 10.26 -26.02 -2.82
C ARG A 413 10.93 -25.45 -1.57
N LEU A 414 10.87 -26.14 -0.44
CA LEU A 414 11.92 -25.97 0.59
C LEU A 414 12.94 -27.10 0.46
N PRO A 415 13.93 -27.02 -0.47
CA PRO A 415 15.04 -27.96 -0.44
C PRO A 415 15.92 -27.68 0.79
N SER A 416 16.57 -28.72 1.27
CA SER A 416 17.74 -28.56 2.14
C SER A 416 18.76 -27.68 1.41
N ILE A 417 19.25 -26.63 2.08
CA ILE A 417 20.16 -25.60 1.50
C ILE A 417 21.47 -26.21 0.96
N PHE A 418 21.73 -27.47 1.27
CA PHE A 418 22.78 -28.29 0.66
C PHE A 418 22.24 -29.70 0.40
N PRO A 419 22.65 -30.36 -0.71
CA PRO A 419 22.28 -31.73 -1.03
C PRO A 419 22.74 -32.76 -0.01
#